data_AF-A0A1E4MEK4-F1
#
_entry.id   AF-A0A1E4MEK4-F1
#
_cell.length_a   1.000
_cell.length_b   1.000
_cell.length_c   1.000
_cell.angle_alpha   90.00
_cell.angle_beta   90.00
_cell.angle_gamma   90.00
#
_symmetry.space_group_name_H-M   'P 1'
#
loop_
_entity.id
_entity.type
_entity.pdbx_description
1 polymer ?
#
loop_
_entity_poly.entity_id
_entity_poly.type
_entity_poly.pdbx_seq_one_letter_code
_entity_poly.pdbx_strand_id
1 'polypeptide(L)'
;MILGAVLAGGQSSRFGSDKAMAELDGRTLLSRAVEALQAQCDAVVVVGREEAPVPTLPDRPRPGMGPLGGIAAALHHAAEAGYDTVLTCPVDAVGLVGTVAADLAPSPAYCADQPVIGLWPASARAPLDAMLAGTGKHSMRAFAGLIGARAVQLAVLPANINTPADLESAERRSHGL
;
A
#
# COMPACT_ATOMS: atom_id res chain seq x y z
N MET A 1 -1.45 11.10 -14.13
CA MET A 1 -2.25 11.11 -12.89
C MET A 1 -1.91 9.90 -12.04
N ILE A 2 -1.96 10.02 -10.72
CA ILE A 2 -1.59 9.01 -9.72
C ILE A 2 -2.81 8.67 -8.86
N LEU A 3 -3.18 7.40 -8.84
CA LEU A 3 -4.12 6.84 -7.86
C LEU A 3 -3.35 6.36 -6.62
N GLY A 4 -3.76 6.78 -5.43
CA GLY A 4 -3.29 6.22 -4.17
C GLY A 4 -4.12 4.99 -3.80
N ALA A 5 -3.47 3.91 -3.36
CA ALA A 5 -4.13 2.72 -2.85
C ALA A 5 -3.56 2.30 -1.49
N VAL A 6 -4.38 2.41 -0.45
CA VAL A 6 -4.06 1.85 0.86
C VAL A 6 -4.44 0.37 0.85
N LEU A 7 -3.46 -0.51 1.09
CA LEU A 7 -3.69 -1.94 1.21
C LEU A 7 -4.05 -2.26 2.66
N ALA A 8 -5.33 -2.51 2.90
CA ALA A 8 -5.90 -2.85 4.20
C ALA A 8 -6.44 -4.30 4.23
N GLY A 9 -6.14 -5.10 3.21
CA GLY A 9 -6.48 -6.52 3.12
C GLY A 9 -5.47 -7.39 3.88
N GLY A 10 -5.88 -7.92 5.04
CA GLY A 10 -5.06 -8.85 5.81
C GLY A 10 -5.75 -9.29 7.09
N GLN A 11 -5.69 -10.59 7.39
CA GLN A 11 -6.14 -11.08 8.69
C GLN A 11 -5.09 -10.67 9.73
N SER A 12 -5.43 -9.69 10.57
CA SER A 12 -4.61 -9.18 11.67
C SER A 12 -4.52 -10.18 12.84
N SER A 13 -4.29 -11.46 12.53
CA SER A 13 -4.27 -12.56 13.50
C SER A 13 -3.21 -12.39 14.58
N ARG A 14 -2.11 -11.67 14.28
CA ARG A 14 -1.04 -11.33 15.22
C ARG A 14 -1.31 -10.07 16.04
N PHE A 15 -2.23 -9.21 15.58
CA PHE A 15 -2.57 -7.96 16.28
C PHE A 15 -3.69 -8.18 17.32
N GLY A 16 -4.45 -9.28 17.21
CA GLY A 16 -5.54 -9.62 18.12
C GLY A 16 -6.83 -8.83 17.89
N SER A 17 -6.78 -7.75 17.10
CA SER A 17 -7.90 -6.88 16.72
C SER A 17 -7.73 -6.36 15.28
N ASP A 18 -8.69 -5.59 14.78
CA ASP A 18 -8.56 -4.91 13.48
C ASP A 18 -7.47 -3.82 13.56
N LYS A 19 -6.27 -4.16 13.08
CA LYS A 19 -5.11 -3.28 13.04
C LYS A 19 -5.38 -1.96 12.31
N ALA A 20 -6.20 -1.96 11.26
CA ALA A 20 -6.50 -0.73 10.53
C ALA A 20 -7.25 0.30 11.40
N MET A 21 -7.98 -0.18 12.42
CA MET A 21 -8.70 0.63 13.39
C MET A 21 -7.89 0.91 14.66
N ALA A 22 -6.68 0.36 14.79
CA ALA A 22 -5.79 0.71 15.89
C ALA A 22 -5.46 2.20 15.84
N GLU A 23 -5.48 2.86 17.00
CA GLU A 23 -5.26 4.29 17.11
C GLU A 23 -3.82 4.60 17.50
N LEU A 24 -3.25 5.60 16.85
CA LEU A 24 -2.00 6.23 17.22
C LEU A 24 -2.31 7.72 17.42
N ASP A 25 -2.05 8.27 18.61
CA ASP A 25 -2.41 9.64 19.01
C ASP A 25 -3.88 10.01 18.69
N GLY A 26 -4.82 9.10 19.00
CA GLY A 26 -6.27 9.31 18.78
C GLY A 26 -6.72 9.26 17.32
N ARG A 27 -5.88 8.75 16.41
CA ARG A 27 -6.19 8.61 14.99
C ARG A 27 -5.89 7.21 14.50
N THR A 28 -6.84 6.61 13.77
CA THR A 28 -6.69 5.24 13.25
C THR A 28 -5.55 5.14 12.23
N LEU A 29 -4.86 3.99 12.19
CA LEU A 29 -3.84 3.70 11.17
C LEU A 29 -4.40 3.89 9.75
N LEU A 30 -5.65 3.47 9.52
CA LEU A 30 -6.35 3.69 8.25
C LEU A 30 -6.46 5.18 7.89
N SER A 31 -6.95 6.02 8.81
CA SER A 31 -7.10 7.45 8.53
C SER A 31 -5.76 8.11 8.19
N ARG A 32 -4.69 7.70 8.88
CA ARG A 32 -3.32 8.20 8.66
C ARG A 32 -2.79 7.81 7.29
N ALA A 33 -2.96 6.54 6.89
CA ALA A 33 -2.53 6.07 5.57
C ALA A 33 -3.30 6.75 4.43
N VAL A 34 -4.61 6.93 4.58
CA VAL A 34 -5.45 7.62 3.59
C VAL A 34 -5.00 9.07 3.41
N GLU A 35 -4.84 9.82 4.49
CA GLU A 35 -4.40 11.22 4.43
C GLU A 35 -3.00 11.36 3.84
N ALA A 36 -2.07 10.46 4.18
CA ALA A 36 -0.73 10.47 3.63
C ALA A 36 -0.72 10.29 2.09
N LEU A 37 -1.62 9.48 1.54
CA LEU A 37 -1.78 9.34 0.09
C LEU A 37 -2.53 10.52 -0.52
N GLN A 38 -3.56 11.06 0.14
CA GLN A 38 -4.30 12.24 -0.34
C GLN A 38 -3.41 13.47 -0.52
N ALA A 39 -2.34 13.59 0.27
CA ALA A 39 -1.37 14.67 0.16
C ALA A 39 -0.53 14.63 -1.14
N GLN A 40 -0.52 13.51 -1.88
CA GLN A 40 0.39 13.29 -3.00
C GLN A 40 -0.21 12.53 -4.21
N CYS A 41 -1.50 12.19 -4.15
CA CYS A 41 -2.23 11.47 -5.20
C CYS A 41 -3.48 12.25 -5.62
N ASP A 42 -3.93 12.05 -6.85
CA ASP A 42 -5.11 12.72 -7.42
C ASP A 42 -6.42 12.17 -6.83
N ALA A 43 -6.43 10.90 -6.45
CA ALA A 43 -7.52 10.21 -5.75
C ALA A 43 -6.95 9.08 -4.88
N VAL A 44 -7.74 8.63 -3.90
CA VAL A 44 -7.34 7.52 -3.01
C VAL A 44 -8.46 6.50 -2.88
N VAL A 45 -8.09 5.23 -2.92
CA VAL A 45 -8.94 4.08 -2.63
C VAL A 45 -8.34 3.24 -1.51
N VAL A 46 -9.17 2.46 -0.85
CA VAL A 46 -8.71 1.46 0.12
C VAL A 46 -9.08 0.07 -0.37
N VAL A 47 -8.12 -0.86 -0.35
CA VAL A 47 -8.29 -2.19 -0.91
C VAL A 47 -8.30 -3.26 0.17
N GLY A 48 -9.19 -4.23 0.04
CA GLY A 48 -9.26 -5.42 0.89
C GLY A 48 -10.09 -5.25 2.17
N ARG A 49 -10.98 -4.24 2.21
CA ARG A 49 -11.97 -4.04 3.29
C ARG A 49 -13.28 -3.48 2.75
N GLU A 50 -14.37 -3.68 3.48
CA GLU A 50 -15.72 -3.26 3.06
C GLU A 50 -15.97 -1.77 3.25
N GLU A 51 -15.58 -1.22 4.40
CA GLU A 51 -15.89 0.18 4.77
C GLU A 51 -14.63 0.99 5.04
N ALA A 52 -14.52 2.18 4.46
CA ALA A 52 -13.42 3.13 4.67
C ALA A 52 -13.91 4.57 4.42
N PRO A 53 -13.17 5.61 4.86
CA PRO A 53 -13.55 7.01 4.59
C PRO A 53 -13.43 7.45 3.12
N VAL A 54 -12.94 6.56 2.25
CA VAL A 54 -12.79 6.73 0.80
C VAL A 54 -13.31 5.46 0.10
N PRO A 55 -13.56 5.47 -1.22
CA PRO A 55 -14.06 4.29 -1.93
C PRO A 55 -13.23 3.04 -1.67
N THR A 56 -13.90 1.91 -1.50
CA THR A 56 -13.28 0.62 -1.24
C THR A 56 -13.27 -0.28 -2.46
N LEU A 57 -12.24 -1.13 -2.57
CA LEU A 57 -12.12 -2.14 -3.60
C LEU A 57 -11.88 -3.52 -2.95
N PRO A 58 -12.51 -4.60 -3.45
CA PRO A 58 -12.13 -5.95 -3.05
C PRO A 58 -10.78 -6.33 -3.68
N ASP A 59 -10.07 -7.29 -3.07
CA ASP A 59 -8.88 -7.88 -3.71
C ASP A 59 -9.25 -8.56 -5.05
N ARG A 60 -8.30 -8.58 -5.98
CA ARG A 60 -8.44 -9.25 -7.29
C ARG A 60 -7.39 -10.35 -7.45
N PRO A 61 -7.70 -11.51 -8.07
CA PRO A 61 -9.00 -11.92 -8.64
C PRO A 61 -10.02 -12.39 -7.59
N ARG A 62 -9.62 -12.57 -6.34
CA ARG A 62 -10.48 -13.03 -5.24
C ARG A 62 -9.96 -12.50 -3.89
N PRO A 63 -10.79 -12.51 -2.83
CA PRO A 63 -10.36 -12.10 -1.49
C PRO A 63 -9.16 -12.89 -0.95
N GLY A 64 -8.33 -12.25 -0.14
CA GLY A 64 -7.27 -12.92 0.63
C GLY A 64 -6.04 -13.28 -0.21
N MET A 65 -5.82 -12.58 -1.32
CA MET A 65 -4.66 -12.79 -2.21
C MET A 65 -3.40 -12.03 -1.72
N GLY A 66 -3.48 -11.41 -0.54
CA GLY A 66 -2.40 -10.62 0.05
C GLY A 66 -2.12 -9.32 -0.74
N PRO A 67 -0.96 -8.68 -0.51
CA PRO A 67 -0.65 -7.39 -1.13
C PRO A 67 -0.74 -7.38 -2.65
N LEU A 68 -0.36 -8.47 -3.32
CA LEU A 68 -0.45 -8.57 -4.78
C LEU A 68 -1.90 -8.53 -5.29
N GLY A 69 -2.84 -9.11 -4.55
CA GLY A 69 -4.25 -9.04 -4.93
C GLY A 69 -4.84 -7.64 -4.76
N GLY A 70 -4.40 -6.93 -3.72
CA GLY A 70 -4.77 -5.54 -3.52
C GLY A 70 -4.21 -4.62 -4.61
N ILE A 71 -2.93 -4.82 -4.98
CA ILE A 71 -2.30 -4.10 -6.09
C ILE A 71 -3.00 -4.41 -7.41
N ALA A 72 -3.37 -5.67 -7.67
CA ALA A 72 -4.11 -6.03 -8.87
C ALA A 72 -5.45 -5.27 -8.98
N ALA A 73 -6.22 -5.20 -7.90
CA ALA A 73 -7.45 -4.44 -7.88
C ALA A 73 -7.22 -2.94 -8.15
N ALA A 74 -6.22 -2.34 -7.51
CA ALA A 74 -5.89 -0.94 -7.70
C ALA A 74 -5.41 -0.62 -9.14
N LEU A 75 -4.59 -1.49 -9.75
CA LEU A 75 -4.12 -1.30 -11.13
C LEU A 75 -5.25 -1.40 -12.16
N HIS A 76 -6.20 -2.31 -11.96
CA HIS A 76 -7.39 -2.39 -12.82
C HIS A 76 -8.27 -1.15 -12.67
N HIS A 77 -8.57 -0.75 -11.43
CA HIS A 77 -9.34 0.48 -11.17
C HIS A 77 -8.67 1.72 -11.77
N ALA A 78 -7.35 1.85 -11.61
CA ALA A 78 -6.57 2.94 -12.19
C ALA A 78 -6.71 2.98 -13.72
N ALA A 79 -6.54 1.84 -14.39
CA ALA A 79 -6.65 1.77 -15.84
C ALA A 79 -8.06 2.11 -16.34
N GLU A 80 -9.10 1.66 -15.64
CA GLU A 80 -10.51 1.92 -16.00
C GLU A 80 -10.90 3.39 -15.76
N ALA A 81 -10.37 4.01 -14.70
CA ALA A 81 -10.63 5.40 -14.35
C ALA A 81 -9.65 6.41 -15.00
N GLY A 82 -8.72 5.95 -15.84
CA GLY A 82 -7.83 6.80 -16.63
C GLY A 82 -6.57 7.30 -15.91
N TYR A 83 -6.17 6.67 -14.80
CA TYR A 83 -4.91 6.96 -14.12
C TYR A 83 -3.74 6.18 -14.73
N ASP A 84 -2.58 6.83 -14.86
CA ASP A 84 -1.38 6.22 -15.47
C ASP A 84 -0.61 5.33 -14.50
N THR A 85 -0.64 5.69 -13.21
CA THR A 85 0.14 5.04 -12.16
C THR A 85 -0.63 4.90 -10.86
N VAL A 86 -0.22 3.92 -10.06
CA VAL A 86 -0.75 3.65 -8.72
C VAL A 86 0.39 3.74 -7.71
N LEU A 87 0.24 4.59 -6.71
CA LEU A 87 1.06 4.58 -5.50
C LEU A 87 0.38 3.70 -4.45
N THR A 88 1.03 2.63 -4.01
CA THR A 88 0.52 1.77 -2.93
C THR A 88 1.23 2.03 -1.62
N CYS A 89 0.52 1.87 -0.50
CA CYS A 89 1.13 1.71 0.81
C CYS A 89 0.31 0.70 1.65
N PRO A 90 0.92 -0.05 2.57
CA PRO A 90 0.16 -0.84 3.52
C PRO A 90 -0.46 0.08 4.58
N VAL A 91 -1.58 -0.35 5.19
CA VAL A 91 -2.30 0.44 6.20
C VAL A 91 -1.47 0.73 7.45
N ASP A 92 -0.43 -0.07 7.71
CA ASP A 92 0.45 0.02 8.87
C ASP A 92 1.75 0.78 8.63
N ALA A 93 1.92 1.42 7.47
CA ALA A 93 3.05 2.31 7.17
C ALA A 93 2.86 3.69 7.82
N VAL A 94 3.19 3.79 9.11
CA VAL A 94 3.11 5.04 9.88
C VAL A 94 4.25 5.97 9.55
N GLY A 95 3.95 7.25 9.29
CA GLY A 95 4.95 8.26 8.95
C GLY A 95 5.33 8.28 7.46
N LEU A 96 4.46 7.75 6.59
CA LEU A 96 4.61 7.89 5.15
C LEU A 96 4.55 9.37 4.77
N VAL A 97 5.66 9.91 4.27
CA VAL A 97 5.76 11.33 3.92
C VAL A 97 5.07 11.64 2.58
N GLY A 98 4.63 12.88 2.40
CA GLY A 98 3.96 13.35 1.17
C GLY A 98 4.84 13.42 -0.09
N THR A 99 6.10 13.00 -0.02
CA THR A 99 7.08 13.06 -1.13
C THR A 99 7.35 11.70 -1.77
N VAL A 100 6.80 10.60 -1.22
CA VAL A 100 7.14 9.24 -1.65
C VAL A 100 6.85 8.99 -3.14
N ALA A 101 5.77 9.56 -3.68
CA ALA A 101 5.48 9.50 -5.12
C ALA A 101 6.63 10.06 -5.96
N ALA A 102 7.20 11.20 -5.55
CA ALA A 102 8.31 11.85 -6.24
C ALA A 102 9.61 11.06 -6.06
N ASP A 103 9.87 10.54 -4.86
CA ASP A 103 11.06 9.74 -4.56
C ASP A 103 11.10 8.44 -5.38
N LEU A 104 9.92 7.85 -5.67
CA LEU A 104 9.80 6.64 -6.48
C LEU A 104 9.78 6.92 -7.99
N ALA A 105 9.49 8.15 -8.43
CA ALA A 105 9.43 8.47 -9.85
C ALA A 105 10.80 8.31 -10.55
N PRO A 106 10.82 7.89 -11.83
CA PRO A 106 9.69 7.41 -12.62
C PRO A 106 9.27 5.97 -12.24
N SER A 107 8.00 5.62 -12.49
CA SER A 107 7.50 4.24 -12.38
C SER A 107 8.10 3.33 -13.48
N PRO A 108 8.18 2.00 -13.29
CA PRO A 108 7.90 1.25 -12.07
C PRO A 108 9.03 1.35 -11.03
N ALA A 109 8.68 1.56 -9.75
CA ALA A 109 9.64 1.58 -8.65
C ALA A 109 9.00 1.18 -7.32
N TYR A 110 9.81 0.72 -6.36
CA TYR A 110 9.36 0.32 -5.03
C TYR A 110 10.39 0.63 -3.95
N CYS A 111 9.94 0.79 -2.70
CA CYS A 111 10.80 0.94 -1.54
C CYS A 111 11.54 -0.37 -1.25
N ALA A 112 12.88 -0.35 -1.29
CA ALA A 112 13.71 -1.55 -1.16
C ALA A 112 13.43 -2.35 0.13
N ASP A 113 13.20 -1.64 1.23
CA ASP A 113 12.96 -2.19 2.56
C ASP A 113 11.50 -2.58 2.79
N GLN A 114 10.55 -1.92 2.11
CA GLN A 114 9.12 -2.20 2.21
C GLN A 114 8.47 -2.29 0.82
N PRO A 115 8.61 -3.43 0.10
CA PRO A 115 8.19 -3.53 -1.30
C PRO A 115 6.70 -3.41 -1.59
N VAL A 116 5.87 -3.33 -0.55
CA VAL A 116 4.45 -2.99 -0.67
C VAL A 116 4.25 -1.50 -0.97
N ILE A 117 5.21 -0.66 -0.56
CA ILE A 117 5.26 0.75 -0.94
C ILE A 117 5.90 0.83 -2.33
N GLY A 118 5.11 1.19 -3.33
CA GLY A 118 5.57 1.24 -4.71
C GLY A 118 4.73 2.11 -5.61
N LEU A 119 5.36 2.59 -6.68
CA LEU A 119 4.75 3.36 -7.75
C LEU A 119 4.74 2.50 -9.01
N TRP A 120 3.55 2.05 -9.38
CA TRP A 120 3.32 1.01 -10.39
C TRP A 120 2.60 1.61 -11.59
N PRO A 121 3.01 1.35 -12.84
CA PRO A 121 2.23 1.77 -14.01
C PRO A 121 0.94 0.94 -14.10
N ALA A 122 -0.19 1.56 -14.43
CA ALA A 122 -1.48 0.87 -14.56
C ALA A 122 -1.45 -0.26 -15.61
N SER A 123 -0.57 -0.15 -16.61
CA SER A 123 -0.30 -1.20 -17.60
C SER A 123 0.25 -2.50 -16.99
N ALA A 124 0.84 -2.46 -15.79
CA ALA A 124 1.31 -3.64 -15.08
C ALA A 124 0.18 -4.58 -14.61
N ARG A 125 -1.09 -4.19 -14.78
CA ARG A 125 -2.25 -5.06 -14.51
C ARG A 125 -2.19 -6.39 -15.27
N ALA A 126 -1.76 -6.38 -16.53
CA ALA A 126 -1.70 -7.57 -17.36
C ALA A 126 -0.63 -8.58 -16.91
N PRO A 127 0.65 -8.19 -16.70
CA PRO A 127 1.65 -9.11 -16.16
C PRO A 127 1.33 -9.56 -14.73
N LEU A 128 0.69 -8.73 -13.91
CA LEU A 128 0.26 -9.14 -12.57
C LEU A 128 -0.84 -10.21 -12.62
N ASP A 129 -1.83 -10.06 -13.50
CA ASP A 129 -2.88 -11.06 -13.70
C ASP A 129 -2.29 -12.41 -14.14
N ALA A 130 -1.37 -12.38 -15.10
CA ALA A 130 -0.67 -13.57 -15.57
C ALA A 130 0.16 -14.23 -14.45
N MET A 131 0.82 -13.42 -13.60
CA MET A 131 1.52 -13.92 -12.42
C MET A 131 0.55 -14.61 -11.46
N LEU A 132 -0.56 -13.95 -11.08
CA LEU A 132 -1.52 -14.48 -10.10
C LEU A 132 -2.27 -15.73 -10.56
N ALA A 133 -2.44 -15.91 -11.87
CA ALA A 133 -3.00 -17.12 -12.46
C ALA A 133 -2.00 -18.29 -12.58
N GLY A 134 -0.69 -17.99 -12.49
CA GLY A 134 0.37 -18.97 -12.61
C GLY A 134 0.63 -19.77 -11.33
N THR A 135 1.54 -20.74 -11.43
CA THR A 135 2.05 -21.54 -10.29
C THR A 135 3.39 -21.01 -9.76
N GLY A 136 3.82 -19.85 -10.24
CA GLY A 136 5.10 -19.24 -9.88
C GLY A 136 5.12 -18.62 -8.49
N LYS A 137 6.21 -17.91 -8.17
CA LYS A 137 6.34 -17.20 -6.89
C LYS A 137 5.43 -15.96 -6.87
N HIS A 138 4.46 -15.95 -5.96
CA HIS A 138 3.63 -14.78 -5.69
C HIS A 138 4.25 -13.94 -4.58
N SER A 139 5.21 -13.09 -4.93
CA SER A 139 5.81 -12.13 -3.99
C SER A 139 6.01 -10.76 -4.63
N MET A 140 6.03 -9.71 -3.81
CA MET A 140 6.26 -8.34 -4.26
C MET A 140 7.55 -8.19 -5.07
N ARG A 141 8.64 -8.82 -4.64
CA ARG A 141 9.93 -8.77 -5.34
C ARG A 141 9.91 -9.52 -6.67
N ALA A 142 9.19 -10.65 -6.75
CA ALA A 142 9.01 -11.36 -8.00
C ALA A 142 8.21 -10.51 -9.00
N PHE A 143 7.13 -9.87 -8.55
CA PHE A 143 6.36 -8.95 -9.38
C PHE A 143 7.18 -7.75 -9.84
N ALA A 144 7.91 -7.10 -8.92
CA ALA A 144 8.81 -6.01 -9.23
C ALA A 144 9.84 -6.41 -10.31
N GLY A 145 10.48 -7.59 -10.17
CA GLY A 145 11.40 -8.10 -11.16
C GLY A 145 10.75 -8.38 -12.52
N LEU A 146 9.53 -8.92 -12.53
CA LEU A 146 8.78 -9.21 -13.76
C LEU A 146 8.55 -7.97 -14.62
N ILE A 147 8.28 -6.82 -13.99
CA ILE A 147 7.99 -5.56 -14.70
C ILE A 147 9.20 -4.62 -14.79
N GLY A 148 10.39 -5.06 -14.35
CA GLY A 148 11.59 -4.23 -14.35
C GLY A 148 11.55 -3.05 -13.36
N ALA A 149 10.83 -3.17 -12.25
CA ALA A 149 10.74 -2.13 -11.24
C ALA A 149 12.07 -1.89 -10.53
N ARG A 150 12.42 -0.61 -10.35
CA ARG A 150 13.63 -0.22 -9.59
C ARG A 150 13.38 -0.28 -8.09
N ALA A 151 14.34 -0.83 -7.36
CA ALA A 151 14.41 -0.68 -5.91
C ALA A 151 14.95 0.71 -5.57
N VAL A 152 14.26 1.44 -4.69
CA VAL A 152 14.62 2.79 -4.25
C VAL A 152 14.78 2.80 -2.73
N GLN A 153 15.82 3.48 -2.25
CA GLN A 153 16.00 3.76 -0.84
C GLN A 153 15.30 5.08 -0.49
N LEU A 154 14.33 5.03 0.43
CA LEU A 154 13.66 6.23 0.89
C LEU A 154 14.50 6.91 1.97
N ALA A 155 14.58 8.25 1.93
CA ALA A 155 15.32 9.01 2.94
C ALA A 155 14.72 8.86 4.34
N VAL A 156 13.38 8.75 4.41
CA VAL A 156 12.63 8.48 5.63
C VAL A 156 11.78 7.24 5.40
N LEU A 157 12.09 6.17 6.13
CA LEU A 157 11.32 4.94 6.06
C LEU A 157 10.13 5.03 7.04
N PRO A 158 8.88 4.79 6.59
CA PRO A 158 7.75 4.71 7.50
C PRO A 158 7.93 3.52 8.45
N ALA A 159 7.46 3.68 9.69
CA ALA A 159 7.42 2.58 10.64
C ALA A 159 6.36 1.56 10.20
N ASN A 160 6.67 0.28 10.30
CA ASN A 160 5.73 -0.81 10.02
C ASN A 160 5.17 -1.37 11.34
N ILE A 161 3.91 -1.06 11.64
CA ILE A 161 3.25 -1.47 12.88
C ILE A 161 2.65 -2.88 12.73
N ASN A 162 3.30 -3.89 13.29
CA ASN A 162 2.84 -5.28 13.20
C ASN A 162 2.25 -5.82 14.50
N THR A 163 2.56 -5.18 15.63
CA THR A 163 2.18 -5.60 16.98
C THR A 163 1.75 -4.41 17.85
N PRO A 164 1.01 -4.63 18.94
CA PRO A 164 0.70 -3.57 19.90
C PRO A 164 1.95 -2.89 20.49
N ALA A 165 3.04 -3.64 20.71
CA ALA A 165 4.31 -3.08 21.18
C ALA A 165 4.95 -2.12 20.16
N ASP A 166 4.74 -2.33 18.86
CA ASP A 166 5.18 -1.39 17.82
C ASP A 166 4.39 -0.08 17.91
N LEU A 167 3.10 -0.17 18.23
CA LEU A 167 2.20 0.99 18.40
C LEU A 167 2.63 1.85 19.59
N GLU A 168 2.84 1.26 20.77
CA GLU A 168 3.36 1.96 21.95
C GLU A 168 4.73 2.61 21.69
N SER A 169 5.56 1.97 20.87
CA SER A 169 6.87 2.50 20.48
C SER A 169 6.75 3.65 19.46
N ALA A 170 5.70 3.66 18.64
CA ALA A 170 5.38 4.79 17.77
C ALA A 170 4.81 5.97 18.55
N GLU A 171 3.91 5.74 19.52
CA GLU A 171 3.36 6.77 20.42
C GLU A 171 4.46 7.50 21.19
N ARG A 172 5.40 6.75 21.78
CA ARG A 172 6.54 7.34 22.51
C ARG A 172 7.44 8.22 21.63
N ARG A 173 7.54 7.93 20.34
CA ARG A 173 8.29 8.76 19.37
C ARG A 173 7.49 9.99 18.93
N SER A 174 6.16 9.88 18.85
CA SER A 174 5.27 10.99 18.53
C SER A 174 5.22 12.04 19.64
N HIS A 175 5.21 11.58 20.89
CA HIS A 175 5.21 12.45 22.08
C HIS A 175 6.61 12.87 22.56
N GLY A 176 7.68 12.33 21.96
CA GLY A 176 9.07 12.65 22.28
C GLY A 176 9.65 13.71 21.36
N LEU A 177 9.13 14.94 21.43
CA LEU A 177 9.73 16.16 20.88
C LEU A 177 9.75 17.25 21.96
#